data_AF-A0A2A8TZ76-F1
#
_entry.id   AF-A0A2A8TZ76-F1
#
_cell.length_a   1.000
_cell.length_b   1.000
_cell.length_c   1.000
_cell.angle_alpha   90.00
_cell.angle_beta   90.00
_cell.angle_gamma   90.00
#
_symmetry.space_group_name_H-M   'P 1'
#
loop_
_entity.id
_entity.type
_entity.pdbx_description
1 polymer ?
#
loop_
_entity_poly.entity_id
_entity_poly.type
_entity_poly.pdbx_seq_one_letter_code
_entity_poly.pdbx_strand_id
1 'polypeptide(L)'
;MKGMMILKNKRMQIIGICAGILGLGLTSLGTFTGGALQVEAKEKTGPVKHNNHATYKEFSQLEKKFDARLGVYAIDTGTNRTISYRPNERFAYASTYKALAAGVLLQQNSIDKLNEVINYTKDDLVEYSPVTEKHVDSGMTLGEIVEAAVRSSDNTAGNILLNKIGGPKGYEKALRQMSDRVTMADRFEAELNEAIPGDIRDTSTAKAIATNLKAFTVGNALPAHKRNILTEWMKGNATGDKLIRAGVPTDWVVGDKSGAGSYGTRNDIAIVWPPNKAPIIIAILSSKDEREDTYDNQLIAEAAKVVINALR
;
A
#
# COMPACT_ATOMS: atom_id res chain seq x y z
N MET A 1 -21.88 48.14 -44.88
CA MET A 1 -21.01 49.25 -44.41
C MET A 1 -20.47 48.84 -43.04
N LYS A 2 -19.24 48.35 -42.93
CA LYS A 2 -17.95 49.09 -42.83
C LYS A 2 -17.81 49.91 -41.53
N GLY A 3 -16.73 49.60 -40.80
CA GLY A 3 -16.13 50.35 -39.69
C GLY A 3 -15.73 49.37 -38.58
N MET A 4 -14.49 48.94 -38.34
CA MET A 4 -13.13 49.49 -38.45
C MET A 4 -12.84 50.72 -37.57
N MET A 5 -12.20 50.46 -36.42
CA MET A 5 -11.28 51.31 -35.63
C MET A 5 -10.60 50.34 -34.65
N ILE A 6 -9.33 49.92 -34.75
CA ILE A 6 -8.01 50.60 -34.72
C ILE A 6 -7.77 51.43 -33.44
N LEU A 7 -6.53 51.29 -32.92
CA LEU A 7 -5.78 52.00 -31.86
C LEU A 7 -5.76 51.25 -30.51
N LYS A 8 -4.64 51.01 -29.81
CA LYS A 8 -3.22 51.44 -29.84
C LYS A 8 -2.41 50.41 -29.01
N ASN A 9 -1.27 49.87 -29.46
CA ASN A 9 0.13 50.26 -29.11
C ASN A 9 0.44 50.30 -27.58
N LYS A 10 1.50 49.70 -26.98
CA LYS A 10 2.94 49.56 -27.31
C LYS A 10 3.56 48.55 -26.28
N ARG A 11 4.50 47.66 -26.68
CA ARG A 11 5.98 47.68 -26.46
C ARG A 11 6.41 48.01 -25.00
N MET A 12 7.40 47.38 -24.35
CA MET A 12 8.66 46.80 -24.82
C MET A 12 9.36 46.05 -23.67
N GLN A 13 10.14 45.02 -24.00
CA GLN A 13 11.17 44.41 -23.15
C GLN A 13 12.30 45.40 -22.84
N ILE A 14 12.91 45.31 -21.66
CA ILE A 14 14.19 45.94 -21.35
C ILE A 14 15.11 44.90 -20.69
N ILE A 15 16.22 44.64 -21.39
CA ILE A 15 17.45 44.02 -20.91
C ILE A 15 18.25 45.12 -20.18
N GLY A 16 18.79 44.80 -19.00
CA GLY A 16 19.62 45.73 -18.23
C GLY A 16 20.78 45.01 -17.55
N ILE A 17 21.96 45.14 -18.15
CA ILE A 17 23.29 44.81 -17.62
C ILE A 17 23.62 45.79 -16.49
N CYS A 18 24.19 45.31 -15.38
CA CYS A 18 24.95 46.15 -14.45
C CYS A 18 26.26 45.47 -14.08
N ALA A 19 27.35 46.05 -14.58
CA ALA A 19 28.72 45.88 -14.07
C ALA A 19 28.97 46.87 -12.91
N GLY A 20 29.91 46.51 -12.04
CA GLY A 20 30.02 47.00 -10.66
C GLY A 20 30.83 48.27 -10.40
N ILE A 21 30.92 48.61 -9.10
CA ILE A 21 31.95 49.45 -8.44
C ILE A 21 32.08 48.89 -7.01
N LEU A 22 33.15 48.15 -6.69
CA LEU A 22 34.36 48.58 -5.95
C LEU A 22 34.14 49.02 -4.50
N GLY A 23 34.51 48.14 -3.57
CA GLY A 23 34.82 48.44 -2.17
C GLY A 23 36.09 47.69 -1.77
N LEU A 24 37.17 48.43 -1.54
CA LEU A 24 38.50 47.95 -1.18
C LEU A 24 38.54 47.32 0.22
N GLY A 25 39.23 46.19 0.31
CA GLY A 25 39.74 45.63 1.57
C GLY A 25 41.00 44.82 1.28
N LEU A 26 42.17 45.45 1.41
CA LEU A 26 43.46 44.76 1.41
C LEU A 26 43.56 43.87 2.65
N THR A 27 43.85 42.57 2.48
CA THR A 27 44.76 41.81 3.36
C THR A 27 45.25 40.52 2.69
N SER A 28 46.58 40.42 2.60
CA SER A 28 47.45 39.23 2.41
C SER A 28 47.07 38.16 1.38
N LEU A 29 47.87 38.09 0.30
CA LEU A 29 48.05 36.86 -0.48
C LEU A 29 48.69 35.77 0.40
N GLY A 30 47.92 34.73 0.70
CA GLY A 30 48.44 33.41 1.03
C GLY A 30 48.11 32.47 -0.13
N THR A 31 49.12 32.02 -0.86
CA THR A 31 48.99 30.95 -1.85
C THR A 31 48.62 29.65 -1.14
N PHE A 32 47.34 29.28 -1.17
CA PHE A 32 46.90 27.93 -0.78
C PHE A 32 46.65 27.11 -2.04
N THR A 33 47.57 26.17 -2.26
CA THR A 33 47.42 25.07 -3.21
C THR A 33 46.19 24.24 -2.83
N GLY A 34 45.45 23.82 -3.85
CA GLY A 34 44.24 23.02 -3.70
C GLY A 34 44.51 21.71 -2.96
N GLY A 35 43.76 21.49 -1.88
CA GLY A 35 43.57 20.20 -1.25
C GLY A 35 42.08 20.03 -0.98
N ALA A 36 41.46 19.05 -1.60
CA ALA A 36 40.07 18.70 -1.32
C ALA A 36 39.94 18.33 0.16
N LEU A 37 39.11 19.07 0.91
CA LEU A 37 38.69 18.66 2.24
C LEU A 37 37.69 17.51 2.08
N GLN A 38 38.22 16.31 2.06
CA GLN A 38 37.46 15.07 2.16
C GLN A 38 37.06 14.89 3.62
N VAL A 39 35.84 15.30 3.97
CA VAL A 39 35.24 14.96 5.27
C VAL A 39 34.79 13.50 5.17
N GLU A 40 35.68 12.57 5.54
CA GLU A 40 35.29 11.18 5.78
C GLU A 40 34.47 11.11 7.06
N ALA A 41 33.14 11.05 6.91
CA ALA A 41 32.29 10.52 7.95
C ALA A 41 32.61 9.03 8.08
N LYS A 42 33.39 8.65 9.11
CA LYS A 42 33.56 7.25 9.51
C LYS A 42 32.20 6.69 9.93
N GLU A 43 31.54 6.05 8.99
CA GLU A 43 30.41 5.18 9.28
C GLU A 43 30.93 4.03 10.14
N LYS A 44 30.40 3.91 11.37
CA LYS A 44 30.70 2.78 12.24
C LYS A 44 30.06 1.53 11.63
N THR A 45 30.78 0.84 10.77
CA THR A 45 30.44 -0.51 10.32
C THR A 45 30.74 -1.50 11.47
N GLY A 46 29.89 -1.49 12.49
CA GLY A 46 29.78 -2.63 13.38
C GLY A 46 29.12 -3.79 12.63
N PRO A 47 29.48 -5.05 12.89
CA PRO A 47 28.83 -6.18 12.24
C PRO A 47 27.36 -6.22 12.67
N VAL A 48 26.46 -5.91 11.74
CA VAL A 48 25.03 -6.17 11.90
C VAL A 48 24.90 -7.69 11.97
N LYS A 49 24.56 -8.24 13.13
CA LYS A 49 24.25 -9.66 13.27
C LYS A 49 23.08 -9.99 12.33
N HIS A 50 23.38 -10.69 11.24
CA HIS A 50 22.37 -11.18 10.31
C HIS A 50 21.55 -12.29 10.97
N ASN A 51 20.46 -11.93 11.66
CA ASN A 51 19.39 -12.85 12.04
C ASN A 51 18.59 -13.37 10.82
N ASN A 52 19.01 -13.03 9.58
CA ASN A 52 18.27 -13.26 8.35
C ASN A 52 18.42 -14.67 7.76
N HIS A 53 19.46 -15.44 8.11
CA HIS A 53 19.70 -16.72 7.42
C HIS A 53 18.71 -17.83 7.85
N ALA A 54 18.29 -17.84 9.12
CA ALA A 54 17.34 -18.84 9.62
C ALA A 54 15.95 -18.64 9.02
N THR A 55 15.41 -17.41 9.11
CA THR A 55 14.11 -17.06 8.54
C THR A 55 14.07 -17.21 7.03
N TYR A 56 15.13 -16.84 6.31
CA TYR A 56 15.24 -17.06 4.87
C TYR A 56 15.11 -18.55 4.50
N LYS A 57 15.78 -19.44 5.26
CA LYS A 57 15.71 -20.89 5.04
C LYS A 57 14.31 -21.42 5.27
N GLU A 58 13.62 -20.98 6.32
CA GLU A 58 12.24 -21.37 6.62
C GLU A 58 11.29 -20.94 5.48
N PHE A 59 11.36 -19.69 5.01
CA PHE A 59 10.54 -19.24 3.88
C PHE A 59 10.84 -20.00 2.59
N SER A 60 12.11 -20.27 2.28
CA SER A 60 12.48 -21.08 1.11
C SER A 60 11.96 -22.53 1.21
N GLN A 61 11.88 -23.09 2.42
CA GLN A 61 11.26 -24.40 2.63
C GLN A 61 9.74 -24.36 2.43
N LEU A 62 9.08 -23.26 2.80
CA LEU A 62 7.66 -23.06 2.51
C LEU A 62 7.40 -22.96 1.00
N GLU A 63 8.21 -22.23 0.25
CA GLU A 63 8.09 -22.17 -1.22
C GLU A 63 8.13 -23.59 -1.83
N LYS A 64 9.08 -24.43 -1.39
CA LYS A 64 9.19 -25.83 -1.85
C LYS A 64 8.02 -26.70 -1.41
N LYS A 65 7.54 -26.54 -0.19
CA LYS A 65 6.47 -27.36 0.39
C LYS A 65 5.13 -27.11 -0.31
N PHE A 66 4.85 -25.85 -0.63
CA PHE A 66 3.56 -25.43 -1.18
C PHE A 66 3.58 -25.23 -2.70
N ASP A 67 4.75 -25.42 -3.32
CA ASP A 67 4.99 -25.20 -4.75
C ASP A 67 4.50 -23.81 -5.18
N ALA A 68 5.06 -22.80 -4.52
CA ALA A 68 4.62 -21.42 -4.64
C ALA A 68 5.79 -20.44 -4.43
N ARG A 69 5.68 -19.27 -5.04
CA ARG A 69 6.54 -18.11 -4.78
C ARG A 69 5.97 -17.29 -3.63
N LEU A 70 6.82 -16.83 -2.72
CA LEU A 70 6.41 -16.14 -1.49
C LEU A 70 7.13 -14.78 -1.33
N GLY A 71 6.37 -13.72 -1.11
CA GLY A 71 6.88 -12.38 -0.74
C GLY A 71 6.44 -12.02 0.68
N VAL A 72 7.39 -11.72 1.57
CA VAL A 72 7.12 -11.37 2.97
C VAL A 72 7.80 -10.06 3.33
N TYR A 73 7.05 -9.18 3.99
CA TYR A 73 7.62 -8.06 4.72
C TYR A 73 6.83 -7.85 6.01
N ALA A 74 7.55 -7.75 7.13
CA ALA A 74 6.96 -7.39 8.41
C ALA A 74 7.81 -6.35 9.13
N ILE A 75 7.17 -5.49 9.92
CA ILE A 75 7.81 -4.49 10.75
C ILE A 75 7.13 -4.39 12.12
N ASP A 76 7.90 -4.60 13.18
CA ASP A 76 7.50 -4.24 14.55
C ASP A 76 7.59 -2.72 14.69
N THR A 77 6.46 -2.08 14.97
CA THR A 77 6.37 -0.61 14.99
C THR A 77 6.98 0.02 16.24
N GLY A 78 7.19 -0.76 17.31
CA GLY A 78 7.83 -0.29 18.54
C GLY A 78 9.36 -0.32 18.45
N THR A 79 9.92 -1.31 17.74
CA THR A 79 11.38 -1.51 17.64
C THR A 79 11.96 -1.17 16.27
N ASN A 80 11.12 -1.00 15.24
CA ASN A 80 11.50 -0.93 13.82
C ASN A 80 12.27 -2.16 13.29
N ARG A 81 12.29 -3.28 14.04
CA ARG A 81 12.83 -4.55 13.54
C ARG A 81 11.98 -5.04 12.38
N THR A 82 12.64 -5.55 11.34
CA THR A 82 11.98 -6.03 10.12
C THR A 82 12.30 -7.49 9.84
N ILE A 83 11.34 -8.20 9.27
CA ILE A 83 11.52 -9.52 8.65
C ILE A 83 11.19 -9.37 7.17
N SER A 84 12.02 -9.92 6.29
CA SER A 84 11.79 -9.78 4.85
C SER A 84 12.26 -10.99 4.06
N TYR A 85 11.49 -11.35 3.03
CA TYR A 85 11.79 -12.40 2.06
C TYR A 85 11.18 -12.00 0.72
N ARG A 86 11.98 -11.92 -0.36
CA ARG A 86 11.57 -11.32 -1.66
C ARG A 86 10.76 -10.01 -1.53
N PRO A 87 11.15 -9.08 -0.63
CA PRO A 87 10.26 -7.98 -0.21
C PRO A 87 9.95 -6.96 -1.32
N ASN A 88 10.76 -6.97 -2.39
CA ASN A 88 10.68 -6.05 -3.52
C ASN A 88 10.27 -6.75 -4.82
N GLU A 89 9.95 -8.05 -4.79
CA GLU A 89 9.38 -8.73 -5.95
C GLU A 89 7.90 -8.37 -6.11
N ARG A 90 7.46 -8.27 -7.37
CA ARG A 90 6.06 -7.93 -7.70
C ARG A 90 5.15 -9.15 -7.60
N PHE A 91 3.98 -8.90 -7.03
CA PHE A 91 2.83 -9.80 -7.01
C PHE A 91 1.59 -8.98 -7.36
N ALA A 92 0.61 -9.59 -8.02
CA ALA A 92 -0.72 -9.00 -8.13
C ALA A 92 -1.27 -8.79 -6.71
N TYR A 93 -1.73 -7.58 -6.39
CA TYR A 93 -2.21 -7.30 -5.04
C TYR A 93 -3.57 -7.97 -4.77
N ALA A 94 -4.35 -8.23 -5.81
CA ALA A 94 -5.74 -8.68 -5.70
C ALA A 94 -6.53 -7.85 -4.66
N SER A 95 -7.54 -8.42 -4.01
CA SER A 95 -8.38 -7.67 -3.06
C SER A 95 -7.68 -7.03 -1.84
N THR A 96 -6.36 -7.19 -1.62
CA THR A 96 -5.66 -6.45 -0.54
C THR A 96 -5.71 -4.94 -0.76
N TYR A 97 -5.88 -4.48 -2.00
CA TYR A 97 -6.00 -3.04 -2.30
C TYR A 97 -7.19 -2.39 -1.58
N LYS A 98 -8.27 -3.13 -1.31
CA LYS A 98 -9.53 -2.59 -0.75
C LYS A 98 -9.32 -1.91 0.60
N ALA A 99 -8.44 -2.44 1.46
CA ALA A 99 -8.09 -1.79 2.73
C ALA A 99 -7.29 -0.48 2.52
N LEU A 100 -6.39 -0.45 1.54
CA LEU A 100 -5.62 0.76 1.22
C LEU A 100 -6.49 1.81 0.53
N ALA A 101 -7.37 1.41 -0.38
CA ALA A 101 -8.34 2.29 -1.04
C ALA A 101 -9.34 2.87 -0.03
N ALA A 102 -9.77 2.09 0.97
CA ALA A 102 -10.56 2.59 2.09
C ALA A 102 -9.79 3.67 2.88
N GLY A 103 -8.50 3.43 3.15
CA GLY A 103 -7.61 4.43 3.75
C GLY A 103 -7.51 5.72 2.93
N VAL A 104 -7.38 5.61 1.60
CA VAL A 104 -7.39 6.77 0.68
C VAL A 104 -8.72 7.51 0.73
N LEU A 105 -9.85 6.81 0.68
CA LEU A 105 -11.17 7.42 0.73
C LEU A 105 -11.39 8.20 2.03
N LEU A 106 -11.01 7.59 3.16
CA LEU A 106 -11.04 8.25 4.48
C LEU A 106 -10.11 9.46 4.52
N GLN A 107 -8.95 9.41 3.86
CA GLN A 107 -8.02 10.55 3.81
C GLN A 107 -8.62 11.73 3.05
N GLN A 108 -9.34 11.47 1.95
CA GLN A 108 -9.86 12.49 1.04
C GLN A 108 -11.21 13.11 1.47
N ASN A 109 -11.95 12.46 2.38
CA ASN A 109 -13.34 12.85 2.68
C ASN A 109 -13.57 13.06 4.17
N SER A 110 -14.55 13.87 4.57
CA SER A 110 -15.04 13.93 5.96
C SER A 110 -15.74 12.62 6.34
N ILE A 111 -15.93 12.37 7.66
CA ILE A 111 -16.75 11.22 8.10
C ILE A 111 -18.19 11.37 7.62
N ASP A 112 -18.75 12.58 7.59
CA ASP A 112 -20.13 12.81 7.17
C ASP A 112 -20.40 12.32 5.74
N LYS A 113 -19.37 12.32 4.88
CA LYS A 113 -19.45 11.79 3.52
C LYS A 113 -19.77 10.29 3.50
N LEU A 114 -19.42 9.54 4.54
CA LEU A 114 -19.73 8.11 4.66
C LEU A 114 -21.25 7.86 4.76
N ASN A 115 -22.04 8.85 5.16
CA ASN A 115 -23.50 8.74 5.24
C ASN A 115 -24.21 8.99 3.89
N GLU A 116 -23.47 9.36 2.83
CA GLU A 116 -24.04 9.54 1.49
C GLU A 116 -24.53 8.19 0.94
N VAL A 117 -25.81 8.10 0.59
CA VAL A 117 -26.37 6.93 -0.10
C VAL A 117 -25.90 6.92 -1.55
N ILE A 118 -25.29 5.81 -1.95
CA ILE A 118 -24.86 5.53 -3.31
C ILE A 118 -25.85 4.56 -3.93
N ASN A 119 -26.52 5.02 -4.99
CA ASN A 119 -27.34 4.17 -5.84
C ASN A 119 -26.48 3.59 -6.95
N TYR A 120 -26.67 2.31 -7.23
CA TYR A 120 -26.03 1.55 -8.29
C TYR A 120 -27.07 0.57 -8.86
N THR A 121 -26.76 0.02 -10.02
CA THR A 121 -27.69 -0.80 -10.80
C THR A 121 -27.25 -2.25 -10.82
N LYS A 122 -28.10 -3.14 -11.35
CA LYS A 122 -27.73 -4.54 -11.58
C LYS A 122 -26.58 -4.67 -12.58
N ASP A 123 -26.44 -3.73 -13.50
CA ASP A 123 -25.38 -3.74 -14.52
C ASP A 123 -24.00 -3.37 -13.93
N ASP A 124 -23.98 -2.73 -12.75
CA ASP A 124 -22.75 -2.43 -12.01
C ASP A 124 -22.25 -3.64 -11.21
N LEU A 125 -23.08 -4.69 -11.03
CA LEU A 125 -22.70 -5.88 -10.26
C LEU A 125 -21.68 -6.71 -11.03
N VAL A 126 -20.53 -6.93 -10.41
CA VAL A 126 -19.49 -7.85 -10.89
C VAL A 126 -19.48 -9.15 -10.07
N GLU A 127 -18.75 -10.16 -10.56
CA GLU A 127 -18.59 -11.45 -9.88
C GLU A 127 -18.19 -11.26 -8.41
N TYR A 128 -18.78 -12.06 -7.51
CA TYR A 128 -18.55 -12.03 -6.05
C TYR A 128 -18.90 -10.67 -5.41
N SER A 129 -20.20 -10.40 -5.34
CA SER A 129 -20.79 -9.17 -4.76
C SER A 129 -21.80 -9.48 -3.64
N PRO A 130 -21.40 -10.24 -2.60
CA PRO A 130 -22.31 -10.88 -1.64
C PRO A 130 -23.08 -9.92 -0.73
N VAL A 131 -22.69 -8.65 -0.69
CA VAL A 131 -23.39 -7.60 0.07
C VAL A 131 -24.16 -6.72 -0.91
N THR A 132 -23.47 -6.14 -1.88
CA THR A 132 -24.06 -5.15 -2.80
C THR A 132 -25.21 -5.71 -3.64
N GLU A 133 -25.18 -7.00 -4.01
CA GLU A 133 -26.28 -7.64 -4.75
C GLU A 133 -27.62 -7.57 -4.01
N LYS A 134 -27.61 -7.45 -2.68
CA LYS A 134 -28.80 -7.43 -1.83
C LYS A 134 -29.40 -6.03 -1.67
N HIS A 135 -28.72 -5.00 -2.17
CA HIS A 135 -29.04 -3.60 -1.90
C HIS A 135 -29.15 -2.75 -3.18
N VAL A 136 -29.30 -3.36 -4.35
CA VAL A 136 -29.46 -2.63 -5.62
C VAL A 136 -30.65 -1.67 -5.59
N ASP A 137 -31.79 -2.11 -5.04
CA ASP A 137 -33.02 -1.31 -5.03
C ASP A 137 -32.98 -0.17 -4.00
N SER A 138 -32.24 -0.35 -2.89
CA SER A 138 -32.16 0.61 -1.79
C SER A 138 -30.95 1.55 -1.88
N GLY A 139 -29.93 1.17 -2.65
CA GLY A 139 -28.59 1.69 -2.49
C GLY A 139 -27.96 1.28 -1.14
N MET A 140 -26.75 1.76 -0.91
CA MET A 140 -26.03 1.64 0.36
C MET A 140 -25.32 2.96 0.68
N THR A 141 -25.15 3.28 1.94
CA THR A 141 -24.27 4.40 2.34
C THR A 141 -22.83 4.12 1.92
N LEU A 142 -22.05 5.16 1.65
CA LEU A 142 -20.64 5.02 1.30
C LEU A 142 -19.84 4.28 2.40
N GLY A 143 -20.19 4.48 3.67
CA GLY A 143 -19.63 3.75 4.80
C GLY A 143 -19.89 2.24 4.72
N GLU A 144 -21.14 1.84 4.47
CA GLU A 144 -21.51 0.42 4.30
C GLU A 144 -20.81 -0.22 3.10
N ILE A 145 -20.64 0.53 1.99
CA ILE A 145 -19.92 0.05 0.81
C ILE A 145 -18.45 -0.19 1.14
N VAL A 146 -17.78 0.77 1.77
CA VAL A 146 -16.36 0.61 2.13
C VAL A 146 -16.19 -0.52 3.15
N GLU A 147 -17.10 -0.65 4.10
CA GLU A 147 -17.12 -1.76 5.04
C GLU A 147 -17.29 -3.12 4.33
N ALA A 148 -18.23 -3.23 3.39
CA ALA A 148 -18.44 -4.45 2.60
C ALA A 148 -17.19 -4.84 1.78
N ALA A 149 -16.52 -3.85 1.17
CA ALA A 149 -15.28 -4.08 0.44
C ALA A 149 -14.16 -4.60 1.35
N VAL A 150 -14.05 -4.10 2.59
CA VAL A 150 -12.99 -4.52 3.52
C VAL A 150 -13.33 -5.86 4.18
N ARG A 151 -14.54 -6.01 4.74
CA ARG A 151 -14.94 -7.18 5.53
C ARG A 151 -15.22 -8.41 4.69
N SER A 152 -16.02 -8.24 3.64
CA SER A 152 -16.54 -9.33 2.81
C SER A 152 -15.77 -9.50 1.50
N SER A 153 -14.87 -8.57 1.20
CA SER A 153 -14.14 -8.50 -0.07
C SER A 153 -15.04 -8.31 -1.30
N ASP A 154 -16.23 -7.72 -1.10
CA ASP A 154 -17.23 -7.49 -2.14
C ASP A 154 -16.63 -6.69 -3.32
N ASN A 155 -16.73 -7.24 -4.53
CA ASN A 155 -16.05 -6.70 -5.70
C ASN A 155 -16.74 -5.46 -6.27
N THR A 156 -18.07 -5.43 -6.31
CA THR A 156 -18.80 -4.21 -6.72
C THR A 156 -18.54 -3.08 -5.74
N ALA A 157 -18.53 -3.36 -4.44
CA ALA A 157 -18.14 -2.39 -3.44
C ALA A 157 -16.70 -1.87 -3.65
N GLY A 158 -15.79 -2.77 -4.04
CA GLY A 158 -14.43 -2.43 -4.46
C GLY A 158 -14.38 -1.49 -5.68
N ASN A 159 -15.23 -1.71 -6.68
CA ASN A 159 -15.33 -0.86 -7.87
C ASN A 159 -15.92 0.52 -7.54
N ILE A 160 -16.99 0.57 -6.74
CA ILE A 160 -17.58 1.83 -6.30
C ILE A 160 -16.55 2.63 -5.48
N LEU A 161 -15.83 1.97 -4.58
CA LEU A 161 -14.75 2.58 -3.80
C LEU A 161 -13.67 3.18 -4.72
N LEU A 162 -13.17 2.43 -5.70
CA LEU A 162 -12.22 2.94 -6.69
C LEU A 162 -12.78 4.16 -7.43
N ASN A 163 -14.02 4.09 -7.91
CA ASN A 163 -14.67 5.20 -8.59
C ASN A 163 -14.70 6.47 -7.72
N LYS A 164 -15.03 6.34 -6.43
CA LYS A 164 -15.09 7.47 -5.49
C LYS A 164 -13.72 8.12 -5.22
N ILE A 165 -12.61 7.43 -5.49
CA ILE A 165 -11.25 7.97 -5.36
C ILE A 165 -10.58 8.24 -6.72
N GLY A 166 -11.35 8.29 -7.81
CA GLY A 166 -10.86 8.63 -9.14
C GLY A 166 -10.37 7.44 -9.98
N GLY A 167 -10.92 6.25 -9.73
CA GLY A 167 -10.56 4.99 -10.39
C GLY A 167 -9.15 4.48 -10.00
N PRO A 168 -8.66 3.43 -10.69
CA PRO A 168 -7.33 2.86 -10.44
C PRO A 168 -6.20 3.89 -10.48
N LYS A 169 -6.25 4.85 -11.41
CA LYS A 169 -5.24 5.92 -11.49
C LYS A 169 -5.36 6.98 -10.40
N GLY A 170 -6.57 7.25 -9.90
CA GLY A 170 -6.76 8.07 -8.71
C GLY A 170 -6.21 7.41 -7.45
N TYR A 171 -6.46 6.10 -7.30
CA TYR A 171 -5.86 5.27 -6.25
C TYR A 171 -4.32 5.28 -6.31
N GLU A 172 -3.73 4.99 -7.46
CA GLU A 172 -2.28 5.03 -7.67
C GLU A 172 -1.71 6.42 -7.31
N LYS A 173 -2.34 7.49 -7.79
CA LYS A 173 -1.94 8.88 -7.51
C LYS A 173 -1.96 9.19 -6.00
N ALA A 174 -2.98 8.73 -5.28
CA ALA A 174 -3.06 8.94 -3.83
C ALA A 174 -1.92 8.21 -3.10
N LEU A 175 -1.62 6.96 -3.47
CA LEU A 175 -0.46 6.25 -2.92
C LEU A 175 0.86 6.96 -3.24
N ARG A 176 0.98 7.58 -4.43
CA ARG A 176 2.16 8.38 -4.79
C ARG A 176 2.30 9.61 -3.90
N GLN A 177 1.21 10.24 -3.46
CA GLN A 177 1.27 11.34 -2.48
C GLN A 177 1.79 10.86 -1.12
N MET A 178 1.65 9.58 -0.81
CA MET A 178 2.21 8.91 0.37
C MET A 178 3.61 8.32 0.14
N SER A 179 4.30 8.75 -0.93
CA SER A 179 5.64 8.30 -1.32
C SER A 179 5.75 6.85 -1.83
N ASP A 180 4.64 6.14 -2.04
CA ASP A 180 4.67 4.85 -2.73
C ASP A 180 4.91 5.08 -4.23
N ARG A 181 6.06 4.64 -4.74
CA ARG A 181 6.45 4.67 -6.17
C ARG A 181 6.40 3.28 -6.83
N VAL A 182 5.85 2.28 -6.13
CA VAL A 182 5.95 0.86 -6.48
C VAL A 182 4.62 0.30 -6.95
N THR A 183 3.52 0.55 -6.22
CA THR A 183 2.19 0.04 -6.58
C THR A 183 1.76 0.59 -7.93
N MET A 184 1.35 -0.27 -8.86
CA MET A 184 0.77 0.10 -10.16
C MET A 184 -0.69 -0.35 -10.16
N ALA A 185 -1.62 0.55 -10.47
CA ALA A 185 -3.04 0.23 -10.51
C ALA A 185 -3.65 0.66 -11.83
N ASP A 186 -4.31 -0.27 -12.52
CA ASP A 186 -4.68 -0.11 -13.92
C ASP A 186 -6.14 -0.47 -14.18
N ARG A 187 -6.68 -1.50 -13.49
CA ARG A 187 -7.98 -2.08 -13.79
C ARG A 187 -8.92 -2.10 -12.59
N PHE A 188 -10.19 -2.33 -12.88
CA PHE A 188 -11.24 -2.57 -11.91
C PHE A 188 -11.38 -4.06 -11.62
N GLU A 189 -12.25 -4.41 -10.67
CA GLU A 189 -12.71 -5.78 -10.46
C GLU A 189 -13.61 -6.18 -11.65
N ALA A 190 -13.49 -7.41 -12.18
CA ALA A 190 -12.64 -8.50 -11.68
C ALA A 190 -11.26 -8.60 -12.37
N GLU A 191 -11.00 -7.82 -13.41
CA GLU A 191 -9.83 -7.96 -14.31
C GLU A 191 -8.49 -7.69 -13.60
N LEU A 192 -8.49 -6.90 -12.52
CA LEU A 192 -7.29 -6.66 -11.72
C LEU A 192 -6.70 -7.95 -11.08
N ASN A 193 -7.44 -9.06 -11.07
CA ASN A 193 -7.01 -10.34 -10.51
C ASN A 193 -6.39 -11.31 -11.54
N GLU A 194 -6.16 -10.88 -12.79
CA GLU A 194 -5.57 -11.74 -13.83
C GLU A 194 -4.18 -12.27 -13.48
N ALA A 195 -3.38 -11.50 -12.72
CA ALA A 195 -2.10 -11.92 -12.14
C ALA A 195 -1.09 -12.58 -13.11
N ILE A 196 -1.11 -12.22 -14.39
CA ILE A 196 -0.24 -12.82 -15.42
C ILE A 196 1.25 -12.63 -15.05
N PRO A 197 2.06 -13.71 -15.03
CA PRO A 197 3.49 -13.61 -14.75
C PRO A 197 4.20 -12.59 -15.65
N GLY A 198 4.92 -11.65 -15.04
CA GLY A 198 5.64 -10.57 -15.73
C GLY A 198 4.79 -9.34 -16.08
N ASP A 199 3.46 -9.41 -15.98
CA ASP A 199 2.60 -8.23 -16.08
C ASP A 199 2.74 -7.37 -14.81
N ILE A 200 2.93 -6.07 -15.00
CA ILE A 200 3.08 -5.12 -13.89
C ILE A 200 1.76 -4.48 -13.49
N ARG A 201 0.69 -4.61 -14.29
CA ARG A 201 -0.63 -4.04 -13.99
C ARG A 201 -1.19 -4.63 -12.70
N ASP A 202 -1.72 -3.77 -11.84
CA ASP A 202 -2.35 -4.16 -10.57
C ASP A 202 -1.41 -4.94 -9.62
N THR A 203 -0.12 -4.60 -9.66
CA THR A 203 0.91 -5.21 -8.83
C THR A 203 1.52 -4.25 -7.83
N SER A 204 2.01 -4.80 -6.73
CA SER A 204 2.89 -4.11 -5.80
C SER A 204 3.87 -5.10 -5.18
N THR A 205 4.55 -4.72 -4.10
CA THR A 205 5.49 -5.57 -3.37
C THR A 205 5.08 -5.67 -1.92
N ALA A 206 5.50 -6.73 -1.21
CA ALA A 206 5.19 -6.91 0.20
C ALA A 206 5.65 -5.70 1.03
N LYS A 207 6.85 -5.16 0.74
CA LYS A 207 7.37 -3.97 1.42
C LYS A 207 6.52 -2.73 1.15
N ALA A 208 6.13 -2.46 -0.09
CA ALA A 208 5.33 -1.29 -0.42
C ALA A 208 3.94 -1.36 0.22
N ILE A 209 3.26 -2.50 0.12
CA ILE A 209 1.94 -2.71 0.72
C ILE A 209 2.00 -2.58 2.25
N ALA A 210 2.94 -3.24 2.93
CA ALA A 210 3.11 -3.11 4.38
C ALA A 210 3.41 -1.67 4.80
N THR A 211 4.23 -0.94 4.02
CA THR A 211 4.54 0.46 4.30
C THR A 211 3.31 1.35 4.20
N ASN A 212 2.47 1.16 3.17
CA ASN A 212 1.21 1.87 3.02
C ASN A 212 0.23 1.53 4.14
N LEU A 213 0.07 0.24 4.47
CA LEU A 213 -0.81 -0.20 5.53
C LEU A 213 -0.38 0.39 6.88
N LYS A 214 0.93 0.42 7.17
CA LYS A 214 1.50 1.09 8.34
C LYS A 214 1.13 2.57 8.38
N ALA A 215 1.26 3.27 7.25
CA ALA A 215 0.97 4.71 7.19
C ALA A 215 -0.49 5.02 7.54
N PHE A 216 -1.44 4.19 7.09
CA PHE A 216 -2.86 4.35 7.38
C PHE A 216 -3.30 3.88 8.77
N THR A 217 -2.72 2.79 9.29
CA THR A 217 -3.23 2.11 10.50
C THR A 217 -2.50 2.48 11.80
N VAL A 218 -1.27 2.98 11.72
CA VAL A 218 -0.50 3.44 12.90
C VAL A 218 0.22 4.77 12.67
N GLY A 219 0.50 5.12 11.41
CA GLY A 219 1.18 6.35 11.03
C GLY A 219 0.23 7.56 10.96
N ASN A 220 0.71 8.64 10.34
CA ASN A 220 0.01 9.93 10.32
C ASN A 220 -0.81 10.18 9.04
N ALA A 221 -1.06 9.16 8.21
CA ALA A 221 -1.85 9.35 7.00
C ALA A 221 -3.33 9.65 7.29
N LEU A 222 -3.83 9.22 8.46
CA LEU A 222 -5.18 9.49 8.95
C LEU A 222 -5.17 10.06 10.38
N PRO A 223 -6.10 10.98 10.69
CA PRO A 223 -6.38 11.34 12.08
C PRO A 223 -6.92 10.12 12.85
N ALA A 224 -6.74 10.13 14.18
CA ALA A 224 -7.01 8.97 15.04
C ALA A 224 -8.42 8.37 14.87
N HIS A 225 -9.46 9.22 14.78
CA HIS A 225 -10.84 8.74 14.64
C HIS A 225 -11.07 7.97 13.31
N LYS A 226 -10.48 8.41 12.19
CA LYS A 226 -10.58 7.68 10.90
C LYS A 226 -9.71 6.43 10.87
N ARG A 227 -8.54 6.50 11.50
CA ARG A 227 -7.67 5.33 11.69
C ARG A 227 -8.40 4.23 12.45
N ASN A 228 -9.13 4.58 13.52
CA ASN A 228 -9.95 3.64 14.28
C ASN A 228 -11.01 2.99 13.39
N ILE A 229 -11.77 3.77 12.60
CA ILE A 229 -12.75 3.23 11.64
C ILE A 229 -12.10 2.17 10.72
N LEU A 230 -10.98 2.52 10.08
CA LEU A 230 -10.28 1.58 9.19
C LEU A 230 -9.84 0.31 9.92
N THR A 231 -9.22 0.45 11.10
CA THR A 231 -8.75 -0.73 11.86
C THR A 231 -9.89 -1.59 12.38
N GLU A 232 -11.05 -1.01 12.70
CA GLU A 232 -12.24 -1.78 13.11
C GLU A 232 -12.85 -2.55 11.93
N TRP A 233 -12.90 -1.96 10.73
CA TRP A 233 -13.32 -2.68 9.52
C TRP A 233 -12.39 -3.85 9.18
N MET A 234 -11.10 -3.77 9.54
CA MET A 234 -10.15 -4.85 9.28
C MET A 234 -10.23 -6.01 10.31
N LYS A 235 -10.79 -5.78 11.49
CA LYS A 235 -10.87 -6.80 12.57
C LYS A 235 -12.05 -7.75 12.41
N GLY A 236 -11.86 -9.01 12.79
CA GLY A 236 -12.96 -9.99 12.93
C GLY A 236 -13.54 -10.48 11.60
N ASN A 237 -12.84 -10.27 10.49
CA ASN A 237 -13.29 -10.69 9.16
C ASN A 237 -13.06 -12.19 8.97
N ALA A 238 -14.09 -12.95 8.58
CA ALA A 238 -13.98 -14.40 8.34
C ALA A 238 -13.07 -14.75 7.15
N THR A 239 -12.93 -13.81 6.19
CA THR A 239 -12.05 -13.97 5.02
C THR A 239 -10.57 -14.12 5.38
N GLY A 240 -10.17 -13.71 6.59
CA GLY A 240 -8.81 -13.80 7.13
C GLY A 240 -8.54 -14.98 8.08
N ASP A 241 -9.57 -15.74 8.48
CA ASP A 241 -9.45 -16.72 9.58
C ASP A 241 -8.37 -17.77 9.36
N LYS A 242 -8.16 -18.17 8.11
CA LYS A 242 -7.20 -19.22 7.72
C LYS A 242 -5.84 -18.68 7.26
N LEU A 243 -5.60 -17.38 7.37
CA LEU A 243 -4.43 -16.69 6.82
C LEU A 243 -3.48 -16.24 7.94
N ILE A 244 -3.08 -14.96 8.00
CA ILE A 244 -2.19 -14.46 9.05
C ILE A 244 -2.77 -14.77 10.44
N ARG A 245 -4.09 -14.66 10.61
CA ARG A 245 -4.77 -14.95 11.88
C ARG A 245 -4.51 -16.38 12.40
N ALA A 246 -4.42 -17.36 11.51
CA ALA A 246 -4.11 -18.74 11.90
C ALA A 246 -2.63 -18.97 12.28
N GLY A 247 -1.75 -18.03 11.92
CA GLY A 247 -0.32 -18.09 12.23
C GLY A 247 0.12 -17.32 13.46
N VAL A 248 -0.77 -16.54 14.09
CA VAL A 248 -0.46 -15.74 15.29
C VAL A 248 -0.97 -16.41 16.58
N PRO A 249 -0.40 -16.07 17.76
CA PRO A 249 -0.94 -16.50 19.04
C PRO A 249 -2.41 -16.07 19.23
N THR A 250 -3.21 -16.91 19.89
CA THR A 250 -4.65 -16.71 20.03
C THR A 250 -5.04 -15.51 20.89
N ASP A 251 -4.14 -15.01 21.72
CA ASP A 251 -4.29 -13.80 22.54
C ASP A 251 -3.93 -12.51 21.78
N TRP A 252 -3.51 -12.61 20.53
CA TRP A 252 -3.19 -11.46 19.67
C TRP A 252 -4.39 -11.09 18.80
N VAL A 253 -4.65 -9.81 18.65
CA VAL A 253 -5.71 -9.32 17.76
C VAL A 253 -5.13 -9.13 16.36
N VAL A 254 -5.88 -9.52 15.32
CA VAL A 254 -5.50 -9.35 13.91
C VAL A 254 -6.57 -8.53 13.21
N GLY A 255 -6.13 -7.47 12.53
CA GLY A 255 -6.91 -6.73 11.57
C GLY A 255 -6.28 -6.94 10.20
N ASP A 256 -6.96 -7.67 9.32
CA ASP A 256 -6.42 -8.13 8.05
C ASP A 256 -7.28 -7.77 6.84
N LYS A 257 -6.66 -7.88 5.67
CA LYS A 257 -7.35 -7.90 4.38
C LYS A 257 -6.71 -8.95 3.47
N SER A 258 -7.46 -10.02 3.25
CA SER A 258 -7.12 -11.07 2.30
C SER A 258 -7.22 -10.63 0.82
N GLY A 259 -6.50 -11.34 -0.05
CA GLY A 259 -6.62 -11.24 -1.51
C GLY A 259 -6.45 -12.61 -2.17
N ALA A 260 -7.16 -12.83 -3.27
CA ALA A 260 -6.99 -14.00 -4.13
C ALA A 260 -7.16 -13.61 -5.60
N GLY A 261 -6.44 -14.29 -6.49
CA GLY A 261 -6.54 -14.09 -7.93
C GLY A 261 -6.08 -15.33 -8.70
N SER A 262 -5.95 -15.20 -10.01
CA SER A 262 -5.42 -16.26 -10.88
C SER A 262 -3.95 -16.59 -10.54
N TYR A 263 -3.40 -17.64 -11.14
CA TYR A 263 -2.04 -18.12 -10.89
C TYR A 263 -1.79 -18.47 -9.43
N GLY A 264 -2.76 -19.11 -8.77
CA GLY A 264 -2.69 -19.43 -7.34
C GLY A 264 -2.39 -18.22 -6.45
N THR A 265 -2.71 -16.99 -6.89
CA THR A 265 -2.39 -15.79 -6.13
C THR A 265 -3.16 -15.80 -4.82
N ARG A 266 -2.45 -15.73 -3.70
CA ARG A 266 -3.06 -15.69 -2.37
C ARG A 266 -2.26 -14.78 -1.45
N ASN A 267 -2.94 -13.76 -0.95
CA ASN A 267 -2.31 -12.68 -0.22
C ASN A 267 -3.05 -12.45 1.10
N ASP A 268 -2.32 -11.96 2.09
CA ASP A 268 -2.90 -11.37 3.28
C ASP A 268 -2.01 -10.24 3.81
N ILE A 269 -2.65 -9.15 4.23
CA ILE A 269 -1.97 -7.98 4.79
C ILE A 269 -2.63 -7.64 6.11
N ALA A 270 -1.85 -7.39 7.14
CA ALA A 270 -2.38 -7.26 8.48
C ALA A 270 -1.64 -6.22 9.33
N ILE A 271 -2.41 -5.61 10.21
CA ILE A 271 -1.94 -5.07 11.48
C ILE A 271 -2.25 -6.08 12.58
N VAL A 272 -1.25 -6.40 13.38
CA VAL A 272 -1.34 -7.39 14.45
C VAL A 272 -1.00 -6.72 15.77
N TRP A 273 -1.83 -6.90 16.79
CA TRP A 273 -1.66 -6.32 18.11
C TRP A 273 -1.35 -7.41 19.15
N PRO A 274 -0.07 -7.56 19.54
CA PRO A 274 0.29 -8.34 20.72
C PRO A 274 -0.23 -7.66 22.00
N PRO A 275 -0.51 -8.42 23.08
CA PRO A 275 -0.88 -7.83 24.36
C PRO A 275 0.27 -6.95 24.88
N ASN A 276 -0.06 -5.73 25.29
CA ASN A 276 0.87 -4.77 25.93
C ASN A 276 2.11 -4.42 25.09
N LYS A 277 2.06 -4.57 23.76
CA LYS A 277 3.16 -4.18 22.87
C LYS A 277 2.67 -3.31 21.71
N ALA A 278 3.61 -2.66 21.05
CA ALA A 278 3.33 -1.94 19.81
C ALA A 278 2.85 -2.92 18.71
N PRO A 279 2.01 -2.46 17.76
CA PRO A 279 1.54 -3.31 16.68
C PRO A 279 2.67 -3.77 15.74
N ILE A 280 2.44 -4.88 15.04
CA ILE A 280 3.29 -5.38 13.96
C ILE A 280 2.51 -5.25 12.66
N ILE A 281 3.14 -4.72 11.62
CA ILE A 281 2.55 -4.68 10.27
C ILE A 281 3.16 -5.81 9.46
N ILE A 282 2.33 -6.60 8.78
CA ILE A 282 2.73 -7.78 8.02
C ILE A 282 2.07 -7.73 6.63
N ALA A 283 2.83 -8.04 5.59
CA ALA A 283 2.32 -8.36 4.26
C ALA A 283 2.94 -9.67 3.79
N ILE A 284 2.08 -10.63 3.43
CA ILE A 284 2.45 -11.93 2.88
C ILE A 284 1.73 -12.08 1.55
N LEU A 285 2.50 -12.20 0.48
CA LEU A 285 2.01 -12.33 -0.89
C LEU A 285 2.49 -13.67 -1.44
N SER A 286 1.65 -14.35 -2.21
CA SER A 286 2.07 -15.57 -2.89
C SER A 286 1.43 -15.71 -4.25
N SER A 287 2.11 -16.44 -5.14
CA SER A 287 1.62 -16.83 -6.46
C SER A 287 2.23 -18.18 -6.84
N LYS A 288 1.66 -18.82 -7.85
CA LYS A 288 2.16 -20.02 -8.50
C LYS A 288 2.38 -19.76 -9.99
N ASP A 289 2.79 -20.77 -10.74
CA ASP A 289 3.29 -20.61 -12.11
C ASP A 289 2.19 -20.80 -13.17
N GLU A 290 1.20 -21.68 -12.93
CA GLU A 290 0.15 -21.99 -13.89
C GLU A 290 -1.14 -21.21 -13.60
N ARG A 291 -1.83 -20.75 -14.65
CA ARG A 291 -3.02 -19.87 -14.54
C ARG A 291 -4.11 -20.43 -13.63
N GLU A 292 -4.36 -21.73 -13.74
CA GLU A 292 -5.40 -22.47 -13.03
C GLU A 292 -4.92 -23.08 -11.71
N ASP A 293 -3.68 -22.80 -11.29
CA ASP A 293 -3.17 -23.26 -10.02
C ASP A 293 -4.06 -22.78 -8.87
N THR A 294 -4.35 -23.70 -7.96
CA THR A 294 -5.06 -23.40 -6.72
C THR A 294 -4.09 -23.00 -5.62
N TYR A 295 -4.52 -22.08 -4.76
CA TYR A 295 -3.76 -21.67 -3.58
C TYR A 295 -4.02 -22.57 -2.37
N ASP A 296 -3.11 -22.55 -1.41
CA ASP A 296 -3.30 -23.12 -0.07
C ASP A 296 -3.18 -22.02 0.99
N ASN A 297 -4.22 -21.84 1.80
CA ASN A 297 -4.22 -20.86 2.90
C ASN A 297 -3.13 -21.16 3.94
N GLN A 298 -2.76 -22.44 4.11
CA GLN A 298 -1.77 -22.87 5.08
C GLN A 298 -0.38 -22.28 4.80
N LEU A 299 -0.05 -21.99 3.54
CA LEU A 299 1.19 -21.27 3.20
C LEU A 299 1.27 -19.91 3.92
N ILE A 300 0.18 -19.13 3.87
CA ILE A 300 0.12 -17.80 4.48
C ILE A 300 0.18 -17.90 6.00
N ALA A 301 -0.54 -18.84 6.59
CA ALA A 301 -0.53 -19.09 8.03
C ALA A 301 0.86 -19.52 8.54
N GLU A 302 1.53 -20.44 7.85
CA GLU A 302 2.88 -20.90 8.22
C GLU A 302 3.92 -19.78 8.05
N ALA A 303 3.83 -18.99 6.97
CA ALA A 303 4.69 -17.84 6.78
C ALA A 303 4.50 -16.78 7.89
N ALA A 304 3.25 -16.54 8.31
CA ALA A 304 2.96 -15.65 9.44
C ALA A 304 3.58 -16.18 10.75
N LYS A 305 3.51 -17.49 10.99
CA LYS A 305 4.13 -18.11 12.17
C LYS A 305 5.66 -17.91 12.20
N VAL A 306 6.34 -18.03 11.06
CA VAL A 306 7.77 -17.74 10.93
C VAL A 306 8.05 -16.28 11.28
N VAL A 307 7.26 -15.34 10.75
CA VAL A 307 7.37 -13.90 11.07
C VAL A 307 7.23 -13.65 12.58
N ILE A 308 6.18 -14.20 13.20
CA ILE A 308 5.93 -13.98 14.62
C ILE A 308 7.06 -14.54 15.48
N ASN A 309 7.50 -15.77 15.20
CA ASN A 309 8.59 -16.38 15.97
C ASN A 309 9.90 -15.58 15.88
N ALA A 310 10.18 -14.94 14.75
CA ALA A 310 11.40 -14.15 14.56
C ALA A 310 11.36 -12.75 15.21
N LEU A 311 10.16 -12.20 15.42
CA LEU A 311 9.97 -10.89 16.08
C LEU A 311 9.75 -10.99 17.59
N ARG A 312 9.44 -12.18 18.11
CA ARG A 312 9.31 -12.43 19.55
C ARG A 312 10.62 -12.28 20.32
#